data_AF-A0AAW9H0E6-F1
#
_entry.id   AF-A0AAW9H0E6-F1
#
_cell.length_a   1.000
_cell.length_b   1.000
_cell.length_c   1.000
_cell.angle_alpha   90.00
_cell.angle_beta   90.00
_cell.angle_gamma   90.00
#
_symmetry.space_group_name_H-M   'P 1'
#
loop_
_entity.id
_entity.type
_entity.pdbx_description
1 polymer ?
#
loop_
_entity_poly.entity_id
_entity_poly.type
_entity_poly.pdbx_seq_one_letter_code
_entity_poly.pdbx_strand_id
1 'polypeptide(L)'
;MANPSRASYINEERSIRTITAIFYRLFECDEPALDAAARGETHSFGGEVALTFEDGKKLFVSWVGEPVQYDIGSKDTSYFLPDAALTDVDVSDSAMWADLIGHEVSFQFAAPDNQVLEISSATGRLLLCSLERGHWWADEVTVCKQLPLPYAP
;
A
#
# COMPACT_ATOMS: atom_id res chain seq x y z
N MET A 1 -22.76 27.56 -4.41
CA MET A 1 -22.97 26.59 -3.31
C MET A 1 -21.77 25.65 -3.34
N ALA A 2 -20.90 25.75 -2.33
CA ALA A 2 -19.72 24.89 -2.23
C ALA A 2 -20.16 23.51 -1.73
N ASN A 3 -19.72 22.46 -2.43
CA ASN A 3 -20.00 21.08 -2.08
C ASN A 3 -19.06 20.65 -0.94
N PRO A 4 -19.55 20.36 0.28
CA PRO A 4 -18.70 19.99 1.40
C PRO A 4 -18.64 18.46 1.52
N SER A 5 -17.66 17.80 0.90
CA SER A 5 -17.31 16.41 1.28
C SER A 5 -15.93 15.91 0.87
N ARG A 6 -15.02 16.74 0.34
CA ARG A 6 -13.71 16.27 -0.16
C ARG A 6 -12.56 16.30 0.85
N ALA A 7 -12.85 16.42 2.16
CA ALA A 7 -11.81 16.68 3.17
C ALA A 7 -12.13 16.07 4.55
N SER A 8 -12.48 14.78 4.60
CA SER A 8 -12.73 14.14 5.91
C SER A 8 -12.40 12.66 5.96
N TYR A 9 -11.21 12.27 5.50
CA TYR A 9 -10.43 11.07 5.91
C TYR A 9 -9.00 11.32 5.40
N ILE A 10 -8.22 12.22 5.99
CA ILE A 10 -7.22 11.94 7.01
C ILE A 10 -6.98 13.28 7.71
N ASN A 11 -7.42 13.39 8.95
CA ASN A 11 -6.88 14.37 9.89
C ASN A 11 -6.42 13.59 11.13
N GLU A 12 -5.82 12.43 10.89
CA GLU A 12 -5.02 11.76 11.90
C GLU A 12 -3.63 12.38 11.83
N GLU A 13 -3.16 12.83 12.98
CA GLU A 13 -1.81 13.29 13.23
C GLU A 13 -0.82 12.46 12.41
N ARG A 14 0.23 13.09 11.87
CA ARG A 14 1.41 12.38 11.36
C ARG A 14 1.92 11.45 12.47
N SER A 15 1.35 10.25 12.57
CA SER A 15 1.78 9.18 13.46
C SER A 15 3.01 8.64 12.78
N ILE A 16 4.13 9.30 13.07
CA ILE A 16 5.44 8.85 12.71
C ILE A 16 5.67 7.60 13.54
N ARG A 17 5.80 6.45 12.86
CA ARG A 17 6.01 5.16 13.52
C ARG A 17 7.04 4.36 12.77
N THR A 18 7.85 3.61 13.52
CA THR A 18 8.84 2.71 12.95
C THR A 18 8.16 1.45 12.42
N ILE A 19 8.37 1.12 11.14
CA ILE A 19 7.94 -0.17 10.60
C ILE A 19 8.93 -1.25 11.03
N THR A 20 8.43 -2.34 11.60
CA THR A 20 9.25 -3.48 12.05
C THR A 20 9.08 -4.74 11.21
N ALA A 21 7.93 -4.89 10.55
CA ALA A 21 7.70 -6.00 9.63
C ALA A 21 6.66 -5.63 8.57
N ILE A 22 6.78 -6.26 7.40
CA ILE A 22 5.85 -6.09 6.27
C ILE A 22 5.49 -7.45 5.74
N PHE A 23 4.18 -7.69 5.64
CA PHE A 23 3.64 -8.92 5.09
C PHE A 23 2.85 -8.60 3.82
N TYR A 24 3.03 -9.42 2.81
CA TYR A 24 2.05 -9.54 1.74
C TYR A 24 1.08 -10.64 2.12
N ARG A 25 -0.21 -10.32 2.07
CA ARG A 25 -1.28 -11.29 2.26
C ARG A 25 -1.81 -11.61 0.88
N LEU A 26 -1.41 -12.77 0.34
CA LEU A 26 -1.51 -13.10 -1.08
C LEU A 26 -2.52 -14.20 -1.37
N PHE A 27 -3.20 -14.12 -2.51
CA PHE A 27 -3.87 -15.29 -3.08
C PHE A 27 -2.85 -16.23 -3.72
N GLU A 28 -3.22 -17.50 -3.95
CA GLU A 28 -2.32 -18.52 -4.52
C GLU A 28 -1.73 -18.11 -5.89
N CYS A 29 -2.44 -17.32 -6.68
CA CYS A 29 -1.97 -16.86 -7.99
C CYS A 29 -0.94 -15.71 -7.93
N ASP A 30 -0.74 -15.10 -6.77
CA ASP A 30 0.04 -13.86 -6.62
C ASP A 30 1.52 -14.11 -6.26
N GLU A 31 1.97 -15.37 -6.20
CA GLU A 31 3.36 -15.74 -5.89
C GLU A 31 4.44 -14.98 -6.72
N PRO A 32 4.25 -14.68 -8.02
CA PRO A 32 5.23 -13.90 -8.79
C PRO A 32 5.56 -12.51 -8.21
N ALA A 33 4.68 -11.93 -7.39
CA ALA A 33 4.92 -10.67 -6.71
C ALA A 33 6.10 -10.75 -5.72
N LEU A 34 6.33 -11.92 -5.12
CA LEU A 34 7.40 -12.14 -4.15
C LEU A 34 8.78 -12.04 -4.79
N ASP A 35 8.93 -12.66 -5.95
CA ASP A 35 10.16 -12.63 -6.74
C ASP A 35 10.50 -11.20 -7.20
N ALA A 36 9.49 -10.43 -7.62
CA ALA A 36 9.65 -9.04 -8.00
C ALA A 36 10.00 -8.16 -6.78
N ALA A 37 9.34 -8.36 -5.64
CA ALA A 37 9.65 -7.65 -4.39
C ALA A 37 11.10 -7.90 -3.95
N ALA A 38 11.56 -9.15 -4.00
CA ALA A 38 12.94 -9.53 -3.67
C ALA A 38 13.96 -8.80 -4.55
N ARG A 39 13.65 -8.57 -5.83
CA ARG A 39 14.49 -7.79 -6.76
C ARG A 39 14.28 -6.27 -6.69
N GLY A 40 13.30 -5.79 -5.91
CA GLY A 40 12.96 -4.37 -5.81
C GLY A 40 12.24 -3.82 -7.05
N GLU A 41 11.60 -4.70 -7.83
CA GLU A 41 10.88 -4.38 -9.06
C GLU A 41 9.41 -4.06 -8.78
N THR A 42 8.83 -3.14 -9.55
CA THR A 42 7.38 -2.86 -9.50
C THR A 42 6.58 -4.13 -9.76
N HIS A 43 5.55 -4.36 -8.95
CA HIS A 43 4.68 -5.53 -9.06
C HIS A 43 3.30 -5.24 -8.46
N SER A 44 2.37 -6.15 -8.73
CA SER A 44 0.98 -6.05 -8.32
C SER A 44 0.45 -7.41 -7.85
N PHE A 45 -0.56 -7.40 -6.98
CA PHE A 45 -1.25 -8.60 -6.50
C PHE A 45 -2.65 -8.27 -5.98
N GLY A 46 -3.55 -9.26 -5.99
CA GLY A 46 -4.97 -9.07 -5.65
C GLY A 46 -5.26 -8.99 -4.15
N GLY A 47 -4.31 -9.36 -3.30
CA GLY A 47 -4.44 -9.31 -1.84
C GLY A 47 -4.20 -7.92 -1.21
N GLU A 48 -3.58 -7.90 -0.03
CA GLU A 48 -3.28 -6.65 0.71
C GLU A 48 -1.88 -6.64 1.34
N VAL A 49 -1.38 -5.45 1.62
CA VAL A 49 -0.14 -5.23 2.38
C VAL A 49 -0.50 -5.03 3.85
N ALA A 50 0.22 -5.72 4.75
CA ALA A 50 0.12 -5.48 6.19
C ALA A 50 1.45 -4.94 6.74
N LEU A 51 1.44 -3.70 7.22
CA LEU A 51 2.57 -3.04 7.87
C LEU A 51 2.45 -3.22 9.38
N THR A 52 3.47 -3.77 10.02
CA THR A 52 3.56 -3.87 11.49
C THR A 52 4.49 -2.80 12.03
N PHE A 53 4.05 -2.08 13.05
CA PHE A 53 4.83 -1.04 13.70
C PHE A 53 5.47 -1.53 15.01
N GLU A 54 6.42 -0.75 15.53
CA GLU A 54 7.10 -1.04 16.81
C GLU A 54 6.15 -1.15 18.02
N ASP A 55 5.00 -0.49 17.99
CA ASP A 55 3.96 -0.57 19.04
C ASP A 55 3.08 -1.84 18.91
N GLY A 56 3.38 -2.71 17.95
CA GLY A 56 2.67 -3.94 17.65
C GLY A 56 1.37 -3.74 16.87
N LYS A 57 0.98 -2.50 16.56
CA LYS A 57 -0.21 -2.24 15.72
C LYS A 57 0.10 -2.58 14.27
N LYS A 58 -0.97 -2.85 13.52
CA LYS A 58 -0.92 -3.12 12.09
C LYS A 58 -1.71 -2.07 11.32
N LEU A 59 -1.23 -1.73 10.12
CA LEU A 59 -1.98 -1.02 9.11
C LEU A 59 -2.07 -1.91 7.88
N PHE A 60 -3.28 -2.17 7.44
CA PHE A 60 -3.57 -2.92 6.22
C PHE A 60 -3.86 -1.94 5.10
N VAL A 61 -3.28 -2.19 3.92
CA VAL A 61 -3.45 -1.37 2.72
C VAL A 61 -3.90 -2.27 1.57
N SER A 62 -5.03 -1.95 0.96
CA SER A 62 -5.63 -2.72 -0.14
C SER A 62 -6.31 -1.81 -1.14
N TRP A 63 -6.65 -2.35 -2.31
CA TRP A 63 -7.70 -1.79 -3.15
C TRP A 63 -9.06 -1.94 -2.45
N VAL A 64 -9.95 -0.97 -2.60
CA VAL A 64 -11.24 -0.90 -1.91
C VAL A 64 -12.39 -0.50 -2.83
N GLY A 65 -13.63 -0.80 -2.43
CA GLY A 65 -14.84 -0.43 -3.18
C GLY A 65 -15.42 0.95 -2.83
N GLU A 66 -14.96 1.58 -1.75
CA GLU A 66 -15.45 2.86 -1.23
C GLU A 66 -14.28 3.74 -0.75
N PRO A 67 -14.33 5.07 -0.91
CA PRO A 67 -15.45 5.86 -1.45
C PRO A 67 -15.56 5.82 -2.99
N VAL A 68 -14.50 5.43 -3.70
CA VAL A 68 -14.52 5.13 -5.14
C VAL A 68 -14.04 3.71 -5.36
N GLN A 69 -14.61 3.04 -6.36
CA GLN A 69 -14.24 1.68 -6.72
C GLN A 69 -12.77 1.64 -7.16
N TYR A 70 -12.02 0.72 -6.56
CA TYR A 70 -10.59 0.51 -6.78
C TYR A 70 -9.69 1.65 -6.28
N ASP A 71 -10.15 2.42 -5.29
CA ASP A 71 -9.27 3.30 -4.52
C ASP A 71 -8.26 2.48 -3.69
N ILE A 72 -7.16 3.10 -3.24
CA ILE A 72 -6.35 2.55 -2.15
C ILE A 72 -6.91 3.02 -0.82
N GLY A 73 -7.28 2.07 0.02
CA GLY A 73 -7.68 2.30 1.40
C GLY A 73 -6.62 1.81 2.38
N SER A 74 -6.60 2.41 3.57
CA SER A 74 -5.86 1.88 4.71
C SER A 74 -6.70 1.89 5.99
N LYS A 75 -6.55 0.85 6.82
CA LYS A 75 -7.20 0.74 8.14
C LYS A 75 -6.45 -0.25 9.06
N ASP A 76 -6.81 -0.29 10.34
CA ASP A 76 -6.16 -1.11 11.38
C ASP A 76 -6.58 -2.60 11.40
N THR A 77 -7.46 -2.98 10.48
CA THR A 77 -8.01 -4.33 10.31
C THR A 77 -7.93 -4.76 8.85
N SER A 78 -7.99 -6.05 8.57
CA SER A 78 -7.97 -6.55 7.19
C SER A 78 -9.17 -6.08 6.38
N TYR A 79 -8.98 -5.87 5.07
CA TYR A 79 -10.08 -5.70 4.12
C TYR A 79 -10.76 -7.02 3.73
N PHE A 80 -10.10 -8.15 3.98
CA PHE A 80 -10.59 -9.48 3.67
C PHE A 80 -11.20 -10.16 4.90
N LEU A 81 -12.16 -11.05 4.65
CA LEU A 81 -12.75 -11.86 5.71
C LEU A 81 -11.70 -12.83 6.28
N PRO A 82 -11.82 -13.24 7.56
CA PRO A 82 -10.87 -14.18 8.17
C PRO A 82 -10.74 -15.54 7.47
N ASP A 83 -11.73 -15.95 6.69
CA ASP A 83 -11.78 -17.19 5.92
C ASP A 83 -11.36 -17.01 4.44
N ALA A 84 -10.97 -15.80 4.04
CA ALA A 84 -10.34 -15.60 2.75
C ALA A 84 -9.06 -16.44 2.67
N ALA A 85 -8.84 -17.09 1.53
CA ALA A 85 -7.68 -17.93 1.26
C ALA A 85 -6.42 -17.10 0.97
N LEU A 86 -6.02 -16.25 1.92
CA LEU A 86 -4.81 -15.45 1.87
C LEU A 86 -3.69 -16.12 2.66
N THR A 87 -2.49 -16.14 2.08
CA THR A 87 -1.27 -16.56 2.76
C THR A 87 -0.48 -15.34 3.17
N ASP A 88 -0.13 -15.25 4.46
CA ASP A 88 0.75 -14.20 4.98
C ASP A 88 2.22 -14.57 4.66
N VAL A 89 2.89 -13.74 3.87
CA VAL A 89 4.29 -13.91 3.49
C VAL A 89 5.09 -12.69 3.96
N ASP A 90 6.10 -12.93 4.80
CA ASP A 90 7.01 -11.88 5.27
C ASP A 90 7.92 -11.42 4.12
N VAL A 91 7.87 -10.13 3.80
CA VAL A 91 8.68 -9.49 2.75
C VAL A 91 9.55 -8.37 3.31
N SER A 92 9.75 -8.35 4.63
CA SER A 92 10.53 -7.31 5.33
C SER A 92 11.96 -7.22 4.80
N ASP A 93 12.58 -8.36 4.48
CA ASP A 93 13.97 -8.40 3.97
C ASP A 93 14.08 -8.15 2.45
N SER A 94 12.98 -7.84 1.76
CA SER A 94 12.99 -7.64 0.31
C SER A 94 13.60 -6.29 -0.10
N ALA A 95 14.24 -6.24 -1.27
CA ALA A 95 14.84 -5.01 -1.80
C ALA A 95 13.81 -3.90 -2.07
N MET A 96 12.53 -4.27 -2.26
CA MET A 96 11.43 -3.31 -2.40
C MET A 96 11.25 -2.46 -1.14
N TRP A 97 11.31 -3.08 0.04
CA TRP A 97 10.99 -2.44 1.33
C TRP A 97 12.21 -2.02 2.15
N ALA A 98 13.42 -2.32 1.66
CA ALA A 98 14.68 -2.08 2.37
C ALA A 98 14.87 -0.63 2.87
N ASP A 99 14.31 0.36 2.17
CA ASP A 99 14.43 1.77 2.55
C ASP A 99 13.40 2.21 3.61
N LEU A 100 12.48 1.34 4.04
CA LEU A 100 11.40 1.68 4.98
C LEU A 100 11.47 0.88 6.30
N ILE A 101 11.97 -0.36 6.26
CA ILE A 101 12.10 -1.21 7.47
C ILE A 101 13.07 -0.58 8.47
N GLY A 102 12.71 -0.59 9.75
CA GLY A 102 13.51 -0.05 10.84
C GLY A 102 13.53 1.49 10.89
N HIS A 103 12.74 2.15 10.04
CA HIS A 103 12.64 3.60 10.00
C HIS A 103 11.25 4.10 10.34
N GLU A 104 11.23 5.27 10.97
CA GLU A 104 10.06 6.11 11.09
C GLU A 104 9.51 6.46 9.70
N VAL A 105 8.22 6.19 9.48
CA VAL A 105 7.54 6.50 8.21
C VAL A 105 6.42 7.52 8.37
N SER A 106 6.10 8.19 7.28
CA SER A 106 4.93 9.02 7.12
C SER A 106 4.11 8.59 5.91
N PHE A 107 2.81 8.87 5.95
CA PHE A 107 1.85 8.48 4.92
C PHE A 107 1.23 9.73 4.31
N GLN A 108 1.19 9.79 2.98
CA GLN A 108 0.51 10.88 2.26
C GLN A 108 -0.03 10.40 0.92
N PHE A 109 -1.18 10.93 0.50
CA PHE A 109 -1.66 10.68 -0.86
C PHE A 109 -0.95 11.63 -1.84
N ALA A 110 -0.07 11.09 -2.68
CA ALA A 110 0.71 11.84 -3.66
C ALA A 110 -0.11 12.29 -4.89
N ALA A 111 -1.18 11.54 -5.21
CA ALA A 111 -2.15 11.88 -6.25
C ALA A 111 -3.57 11.60 -5.72
N PRO A 112 -4.25 12.58 -5.12
CA PRO A 112 -5.53 12.37 -4.42
C PRO A 112 -6.65 11.88 -5.34
N ASP A 113 -6.63 12.22 -6.62
CA ASP A 113 -7.64 11.76 -7.57
C ASP A 113 -7.42 10.30 -8.03
N ASN A 114 -6.24 9.73 -7.76
CA ASN A 114 -5.87 8.34 -8.09
C ASN A 114 -5.57 7.50 -6.84
N GLN A 115 -5.71 8.11 -5.65
CA GLN A 115 -5.40 7.54 -4.34
C GLN A 115 -4.04 6.82 -4.30
N VAL A 116 -2.99 7.45 -4.86
CA VAL A 116 -1.62 6.92 -4.73
C VAL A 116 -1.11 7.21 -3.31
N LEU A 117 -1.02 6.18 -2.47
CA LEU A 117 -0.49 6.27 -1.13
C LEU A 117 1.04 6.21 -1.18
N GLU A 118 1.70 7.30 -0.80
CA GLU A 118 3.14 7.34 -0.58
C GLU A 118 3.45 7.04 0.89
N ILE A 119 4.38 6.10 1.09
CA ILE A 119 5.01 5.78 2.37
C ILE A 119 6.45 6.27 2.29
N SER A 120 6.81 7.24 3.13
CA SER A 120 8.11 7.91 3.07
C SER A 120 8.83 7.84 4.41
N SER A 121 10.12 7.50 4.36
CA SER A 121 11.07 7.53 5.46
C SER A 121 12.17 8.58 5.20
N ALA A 122 13.15 8.67 6.09
CA ALA A 122 14.35 9.49 5.86
C ALA A 122 15.28 8.90 4.78
N THR A 123 15.18 7.61 4.48
CA THR A 123 16.09 6.86 3.60
C THR A 123 15.48 6.55 2.23
N GLY A 124 14.15 6.62 2.10
CA GLY A 124 13.49 6.44 0.81
C GLY A 124 11.98 6.58 0.87
N ARG A 125 11.34 6.15 -0.21
CA ARG A 125 9.89 6.12 -0.32
C ARG A 125 9.41 4.96 -1.17
N LEU A 126 8.14 4.64 -1.01
CA LEU A 126 7.43 3.65 -1.79
C LEU A 126 5.99 4.12 -2.01
N LEU A 127 5.41 3.72 -3.14
CA LEU A 127 4.06 4.07 -3.54
C LEU A 127 3.22 2.80 -3.62
N LEU A 128 1.99 2.91 -3.10
CA LEU A 128 0.93 1.92 -3.21
C LEU A 128 -0.23 2.55 -4.00
N CYS A 129 -0.68 1.86 -5.04
CA CYS A 129 -1.76 2.34 -5.91
C CYS A 129 -2.55 1.17 -6.50
N SER A 130 -3.73 1.43 -7.02
CA SER A 130 -4.49 0.44 -7.79
C SER A 130 -4.18 0.60 -9.28
N LEU A 131 -3.23 -0.19 -9.78
CA LEU A 131 -2.76 -0.11 -11.17
C LEU A 131 -2.20 -1.44 -11.68
N GLU A 132 -2.95 -2.19 -12.48
CA GLU A 132 -2.43 -3.41 -13.11
C GLU A 132 -2.01 -3.13 -14.57
N ARG A 133 -0.79 -3.54 -14.97
CA ARG A 133 -0.32 -3.51 -16.37
C ARG A 133 -0.51 -2.15 -17.08
N GLY A 134 -0.43 -1.05 -16.34
CA GLY A 134 -0.61 0.31 -16.85
C GLY A 134 -2.06 0.80 -16.92
N HIS A 135 -3.00 0.04 -16.37
CA HIS A 135 -4.41 0.40 -16.26
C HIS A 135 -4.76 0.75 -14.81
N TRP A 136 -5.27 1.95 -14.60
CA TRP A 136 -5.78 2.40 -13.30
C TRP A 136 -7.08 1.69 -12.93
N TRP A 137 -7.37 1.67 -11.63
CA TRP A 137 -8.62 1.14 -11.07
C TRP A 137 -8.73 -0.38 -11.23
N ALA A 138 -7.67 -1.07 -10.87
CA ALA A 138 -7.58 -2.52 -10.81
C ALA A 138 -7.95 -3.07 -9.43
N ASP A 139 -8.43 -4.31 -9.39
CA ASP A 139 -8.58 -5.13 -8.19
C ASP A 139 -7.24 -5.67 -7.67
N GLU A 140 -6.20 -4.83 -7.70
CA GLU A 140 -4.84 -5.16 -7.28
C GLU A 140 -4.18 -4.01 -6.53
N VAL A 141 -3.28 -4.35 -5.60
CA VAL A 141 -2.33 -3.43 -4.99
C VAL A 141 -1.04 -3.46 -5.78
N THR A 142 -0.63 -2.30 -6.29
CA THR A 142 0.63 -2.11 -7.01
C THR A 142 1.65 -1.40 -6.14
N VAL A 143 2.80 -2.04 -5.99
CA VAL A 143 3.93 -1.60 -5.17
C VAL A 143 5.03 -1.08 -6.10
N CYS A 144 5.43 0.19 -5.96
CA CYS A 144 6.44 0.79 -6.82
C CYS A 144 7.26 1.89 -6.14
N LYS A 145 8.52 2.09 -6.57
CA LYS A 145 9.39 3.16 -6.06
C LYS A 145 9.24 4.49 -6.82
N GLN A 146 8.60 4.47 -7.98
CA GLN A 146 8.43 5.62 -8.87
C GLN A 146 6.96 5.76 -9.23
N LEU A 147 6.51 7.00 -9.45
CA LEU A 147 5.14 7.28 -9.88
C LEU A 147 4.82 6.48 -11.14
N PRO A 148 3.77 5.66 -11.15
CA PRO A 148 3.39 4.92 -12.33
C PRO A 148 2.91 5.86 -13.44
N LEU A 149 3.42 5.65 -14.65
CA LEU A 149 2.92 6.28 -15.87
C LEU A 149 1.65 5.51 -16.33
N PRO A 150 0.64 6.16 -16.95
CA PRO A 150 0.69 7.48 -17.59
C PRO A 150 0.05 8.56 -16.72
N TYR A 151 0.80 9.13 -15.77
CA TYR A 151 0.50 10.46 -15.25
C TYR A 151 1.56 11.43 -15.78
N ALA A 152 1.13 12.29 -16.71
CA ALA A 152 1.75 13.59 -16.94
C ALA A 152 0.82 14.64 -16.29
N PRO A 153 1.37 15.67 -15.63
CA PRO A 153 0.61 16.68 -14.90
C PRO A 153 -0.42 17.43 -15.75
#